data_AF-H8I822-F1
#
_entry.id   AF-H8I822-F1
#
_cell.length_a   1.000
_cell.length_b   1.000
_cell.length_c   1.000
_cell.angle_alpha   90.00
_cell.angle_beta   90.00
_cell.angle_gamma   90.00
#
_symmetry.space_group_name_H-M   'P 1'
#
loop_
_entity.id
_entity.type
_entity.pdbx_description
1 polymer ?
#
loop_
_entity_poly.entity_id
_entity_poly.type
_entity_poly.pdbx_seq_one_letter_code
_entity_poly.pdbx_strand_id
1 'polypeptide(L)'
;MNRISIKLALILLASLCIVYMAAPLTAASSTVIKVEVLPGGDSRWTTEKLIPLDTPGEVAGWDATASQNIERYKAEFEGRMKDYVARISAAVDRPMSIKDVNVTVEKAQPYALSDNASITYGVVRYEFTWTGFAMAAGGSLEVGDAFVDGFLLNNDDSITFILPAGYTIKSVSPACDEMRDSYQPQVKWMGRSANGTEARLFSSGEPAIIMERMQAPAFSVEWWALVPVSLISAALGFAAAYALFRRRRSRTPEETYADGDMPMPDSGSVTPSPALDEGRYMSDEEKIIKYLEEAGGQMFQSDLVRKTSFSKSKLSMVLSGLKDKGMIVKIKKGKENLIRLNRPPEGPVEDGK
;
A
#
# COMPACT_ATOMS: atom_id res chain seq x y z
N MET A 1 -3.44 -44.38 -18.48
CA MET A 1 -2.19 -43.70 -18.08
C MET A 1 -2.25 -43.42 -16.59
N ASN A 2 -1.23 -43.87 -15.86
CA ASN A 2 -1.28 -44.17 -14.42
C ASN A 2 -1.40 -42.92 -13.52
N ARG A 3 -2.26 -43.01 -12.50
CA ARG A 3 -2.49 -42.04 -11.41
C ARG A 3 -1.26 -41.76 -10.53
N ILE A 4 -0.12 -42.38 -10.83
CA ILE A 4 1.17 -42.22 -10.12
C ILE A 4 2.03 -41.12 -10.78
N SER A 5 1.80 -40.79 -12.06
CA SER A 5 2.57 -39.79 -12.79
C SER A 5 2.09 -38.33 -12.60
N ILE A 6 0.98 -38.13 -11.88
CA ILE A 6 0.32 -36.81 -11.70
C ILE A 6 0.78 -36.11 -10.40
N LYS A 7 1.46 -36.81 -9.48
CA LYS A 7 1.83 -36.24 -8.17
C LYS A 7 3.27 -35.68 -8.07
N LEU A 8 4.06 -35.75 -9.13
CA LEU A 8 5.52 -35.55 -9.03
C LEU A 8 6.02 -34.13 -9.35
N ALA A 9 5.24 -33.27 -10.01
CA ALA A 9 5.80 -32.08 -10.65
C ALA A 9 6.30 -31.01 -9.66
N LEU A 10 5.70 -30.89 -8.47
CA LEU A 10 6.15 -29.96 -7.43
C LEU A 10 6.56 -30.60 -6.10
N ILE A 11 6.39 -31.92 -5.92
CA ILE A 11 7.25 -32.64 -4.98
C ILE A 11 8.71 -32.42 -5.40
N LEU A 12 9.00 -32.37 -6.70
CA LEU A 12 10.33 -31.98 -7.17
C LEU A 12 10.67 -30.53 -6.81
N LEU A 13 9.84 -29.50 -6.99
CA LEU A 13 10.20 -28.11 -6.62
C LEU A 13 10.38 -27.89 -5.11
N ALA A 14 9.56 -28.54 -4.27
CA ALA A 14 9.69 -28.54 -2.81
C ALA A 14 10.83 -29.44 -2.30
N SER A 15 11.16 -30.53 -3.01
CA SER A 15 12.30 -31.43 -2.72
C SER A 15 13.59 -31.05 -3.47
N LEU A 16 13.59 -29.99 -4.29
CA LEU A 16 14.64 -29.71 -5.28
C LEU A 16 15.89 -29.05 -4.72
N CYS A 17 15.95 -28.91 -3.41
CA CYS A 17 17.13 -28.47 -2.69
C CYS A 17 17.34 -29.43 -1.53
N ILE A 18 17.35 -30.75 -1.80
CA ILE A 18 18.28 -31.63 -1.12
C ILE A 18 19.66 -31.23 -1.62
N VAL A 19 20.14 -30.16 -0.99
CA VAL A 19 21.50 -29.74 -0.96
C VAL A 19 22.30 -30.97 -0.53
N TYR A 20 23.13 -31.52 -1.43
CA TYR A 20 24.16 -32.49 -1.04
C TYR A 20 25.30 -31.71 -0.36
N MET A 21 24.97 -31.05 0.76
CA MET A 21 25.96 -30.75 1.78
C MET A 21 25.97 -31.97 2.68
N ALA A 22 27.16 -32.43 3.07
CA ALA A 22 27.32 -33.37 4.16
C ALA A 22 26.99 -32.68 5.51
N ALA A 23 25.78 -32.15 5.63
CA ALA A 23 25.18 -31.65 6.87
C ALA A 23 23.83 -32.37 7.03
N PRO A 24 23.52 -32.89 8.22
CA PRO A 24 22.35 -33.74 8.42
C PRO A 24 21.06 -33.04 7.97
N LEU A 25 20.24 -33.75 7.18
CA LEU A 25 18.88 -33.35 6.79
C LEU A 25 17.97 -33.25 8.04
N THR A 26 18.07 -32.17 8.80
CA THR A 26 17.15 -31.87 9.92
C THR A 26 16.91 -30.38 10.15
N ALA A 27 17.52 -29.49 9.37
CA ALA A 27 17.24 -28.06 9.43
C ALA A 27 15.94 -27.75 8.68
N ALA A 28 14.94 -27.20 9.38
CA ALA A 28 13.67 -26.76 8.78
C ALA A 28 13.93 -25.59 7.83
N SER A 29 14.15 -25.87 6.54
CA SER A 29 14.26 -24.83 5.52
C SER A 29 12.87 -24.35 5.11
N SER A 30 12.66 -23.03 5.05
CA SER A 30 11.42 -22.43 4.56
C SER A 30 11.63 -21.76 3.22
N THR A 31 10.57 -21.69 2.42
CA THR A 31 10.58 -21.11 1.08
C THR A 31 9.55 -20.01 0.97
N VAL A 32 9.98 -18.81 0.59
CA VAL A 32 9.11 -17.67 0.33
C VAL A 32 9.05 -17.42 -1.17
N ILE A 33 7.88 -17.63 -1.76
CA ILE A 33 7.62 -17.47 -3.18
C ILE A 33 6.80 -16.20 -3.39
N LYS A 34 7.27 -15.34 -4.27
CA LYS A 34 6.60 -14.09 -4.66
C LYS A 34 6.43 -14.07 -6.18
N VAL A 35 5.20 -13.92 -6.63
CA VAL A 35 4.82 -13.92 -8.04
C VAL A 35 4.17 -12.58 -8.38
N GLU A 36 4.90 -11.71 -9.08
CA GLU A 36 4.35 -10.46 -9.60
C GLU A 36 3.78 -10.69 -11.00
N VAL A 37 2.47 -10.57 -11.14
CA VAL A 37 1.76 -10.73 -12.42
C VAL A 37 1.67 -9.39 -13.14
N LEU A 38 1.98 -9.36 -14.43
CA LEU A 38 2.01 -8.16 -15.26
C LEU A 38 0.72 -8.04 -16.10
N PRO A 39 0.31 -6.82 -16.53
CA PRO A 39 -0.94 -6.57 -17.28
C PRO A 39 -1.12 -7.35 -18.60
N GLY A 40 -0.06 -7.94 -19.15
CA GLY A 40 -0.07 -8.74 -20.38
C GLY A 40 0.00 -10.26 -20.16
N GLY A 41 -0.04 -10.73 -18.91
CA GLY A 41 0.01 -12.15 -18.58
C GLY A 41 1.42 -12.68 -18.30
N ASP A 42 2.47 -11.89 -18.50
CA ASP A 42 3.81 -12.25 -18.04
C ASP A 42 3.91 -12.15 -16.51
N SER A 43 4.92 -12.79 -15.91
CA SER A 43 5.16 -12.70 -14.48
C SER A 43 6.64 -12.63 -14.13
N ARG A 44 6.94 -12.00 -12.99
CA ARG A 44 8.26 -12.00 -12.35
C ARG A 44 8.18 -12.81 -11.09
N TRP A 45 9.08 -13.77 -10.97
CA TRP A 45 9.15 -14.68 -9.86
C TRP A 45 10.38 -14.36 -9.02
N THR A 46 10.17 -14.34 -7.70
CA THR A 46 11.23 -14.29 -6.71
C THR A 46 10.98 -15.42 -5.72
N THR A 47 11.89 -16.39 -5.67
CA THR A 47 11.83 -17.51 -4.72
C THR A 47 13.03 -17.44 -3.79
N GLU A 48 12.78 -17.28 -2.50
CA GLU A 48 13.82 -17.23 -1.48
C GLU A 48 13.77 -18.52 -0.67
N LYS A 49 14.85 -19.30 -0.71
CA LYS A 49 15.03 -20.44 0.18
C LYS A 49 15.86 -20.01 1.39
N LEU A 50 15.26 -20.09 2.56
CA LEU A 50 15.90 -19.80 3.84
C LEU A 50 16.44 -21.11 4.43
N ILE A 51 17.73 -21.13 4.70
CA ILE A 51 18.44 -22.28 5.29
C ILE A 51 18.98 -21.81 6.64
N PRO A 52 18.53 -22.38 7.78
CA PRO A 52 19.08 -22.02 9.07
C PRO A 52 20.56 -22.44 9.14
N LEU A 53 21.40 -21.55 9.65
CA LEU A 53 22.82 -21.78 9.89
C LEU A 53 23.00 -21.93 11.40
N ASP A 54 23.02 -23.18 11.86
CA ASP A 54 22.94 -23.54 13.28
C ASP A 54 24.31 -23.47 13.96
N THR A 55 25.40 -23.57 13.19
CA THR A 55 26.76 -23.54 13.71
C THR A 55 27.53 -22.28 13.30
N PRO A 56 28.44 -21.77 14.15
CA PRO A 56 29.33 -20.66 13.76
C PRO A 56 30.17 -20.97 12.50
N GLY A 57 30.50 -22.24 12.28
CA GLY A 57 31.21 -22.70 11.09
C GLY A 57 30.38 -22.56 9.81
N GLU A 58 29.08 -22.89 9.84
CA GLU A 58 28.16 -22.67 8.71
C GLU A 58 27.99 -21.19 8.42
N VAL A 59 27.87 -20.35 9.45
CA VAL A 59 27.76 -18.89 9.30
C VAL A 59 29.01 -18.29 8.65
N ALA A 60 30.20 -18.72 9.09
CA ALA A 60 31.48 -18.27 8.55
C ALA A 60 31.73 -18.81 7.13
N GLY A 61 31.30 -20.05 6.85
CA GLY A 61 31.54 -20.76 5.59
C GLY A 61 30.49 -20.52 4.50
N TRP A 62 29.34 -19.91 4.83
CA TRP A 62 28.22 -19.73 3.91
C TRP A 62 28.62 -19.01 2.62
N ASP A 63 29.26 -17.85 2.70
CA ASP A 63 29.55 -17.03 1.52
C ASP A 63 30.44 -17.78 0.52
N ALA A 64 31.47 -18.46 1.01
CA ALA A 64 32.37 -19.26 0.18
C ALA A 64 31.64 -20.45 -0.45
N THR A 65 30.86 -21.16 0.36
CA THR A 65 30.14 -22.37 -0.05
C THR A 65 29.04 -22.05 -1.07
N ALA A 66 28.26 -21.01 -0.81
CA ALA A 66 27.14 -20.61 -1.65
C ALA A 66 27.64 -20.01 -2.98
N SER A 67 28.69 -19.20 -2.95
CA SER A 67 29.28 -18.61 -4.16
C SER A 67 29.90 -19.67 -5.09
N GLN A 68 30.52 -20.71 -4.54
CA GLN A 68 31.07 -21.80 -5.36
C GLN A 68 30.01 -22.61 -6.10
N ASN A 69 28.79 -22.67 -5.56
CA ASN A 69 27.70 -23.47 -6.12
C ASN A 69 26.68 -22.65 -6.92
N ILE A 70 26.84 -21.33 -7.03
CA ILE A 70 25.84 -20.43 -7.62
C ILE A 70 25.51 -20.75 -9.09
N GLU A 71 26.54 -21.00 -9.91
CA GLU A 71 26.36 -21.36 -11.32
C GLU A 71 25.69 -22.71 -11.49
N ARG A 72 26.01 -23.65 -10.58
CA ARG A 72 25.37 -24.96 -10.54
C ARG A 72 23.89 -24.83 -10.16
N TYR A 73 23.58 -24.08 -9.11
CA TYR A 73 22.20 -23.83 -8.68
C TYR A 73 21.38 -23.17 -9.79
N LYS A 74 21.96 -22.18 -10.48
CA LYS A 74 21.36 -21.53 -11.63
C LYS A 74 21.07 -22.50 -12.76
N ALA A 75 22.06 -23.27 -13.21
CA ALA A 75 21.90 -24.19 -14.33
C ALA A 75 20.87 -25.29 -14.03
N GLU A 76 20.91 -25.87 -12.83
CA GLU A 76 19.95 -26.90 -12.40
C GLU A 76 18.51 -26.33 -12.30
N PHE A 77 18.36 -25.13 -11.74
CA PHE A 77 17.07 -24.46 -11.62
C PHE A 77 16.50 -24.09 -13.00
N GLU A 78 17.31 -23.45 -13.84
CA GLU A 78 16.92 -23.00 -15.18
C GLU A 78 16.50 -24.16 -16.06
N GLY A 79 17.28 -25.25 -16.10
CA GLY A 79 16.95 -26.44 -16.89
C GLY A 79 15.59 -27.03 -16.50
N ARG A 80 15.37 -27.22 -15.20
CA ARG A 80 14.12 -27.80 -14.68
C ARG A 80 12.92 -26.89 -14.91
N MET A 81 13.08 -25.57 -14.73
CA MET A 81 12.01 -24.61 -14.99
C MET A 81 11.67 -24.54 -16.49
N LYS A 82 12.67 -24.57 -17.37
CA LYS A 82 12.42 -24.65 -18.82
C LYS A 82 11.66 -25.92 -19.19
N ASP A 83 12.03 -27.07 -18.64
CA ASP A 83 11.32 -28.32 -18.88
C ASP A 83 9.89 -28.29 -18.36
N TYR A 84 9.67 -27.70 -17.17
CA TYR A 84 8.33 -27.53 -16.61
C TYR A 84 7.47 -26.63 -17.51
N VAL A 85 7.95 -25.43 -17.82
CA VAL A 85 7.22 -24.46 -18.66
C VAL A 85 6.94 -25.01 -20.05
N ALA A 86 7.88 -25.74 -20.67
CA ALA A 86 7.66 -26.37 -21.96
C ALA A 86 6.52 -27.39 -21.94
N ARG A 87 6.40 -28.20 -20.88
CA ARG A 87 5.29 -29.15 -20.73
C ARG A 87 3.95 -28.43 -20.56
N ILE A 88 3.90 -27.42 -19.70
CA ILE A 88 2.67 -26.66 -19.46
C ILE A 88 2.25 -25.92 -20.74
N SER A 89 3.20 -25.27 -21.42
CA SER A 89 2.99 -24.59 -22.71
C SER A 89 2.31 -25.51 -23.74
N ALA A 90 2.77 -26.76 -23.84
CA ALA A 90 2.18 -27.76 -24.71
C ALA A 90 0.80 -28.24 -24.23
N ALA A 91 0.57 -28.34 -22.92
CA ALA A 91 -0.69 -28.80 -22.35
C ALA A 91 -1.84 -27.78 -22.53
N VAL A 92 -1.52 -26.48 -22.47
CA VAL A 92 -2.52 -25.39 -22.54
C VAL A 92 -2.54 -24.67 -23.89
N ASP A 93 -1.78 -25.18 -24.87
CA ASP A 93 -1.63 -24.65 -26.24
C ASP A 93 -1.34 -23.13 -26.27
N ARG A 94 -0.43 -22.69 -25.41
CA ARG A 94 -0.06 -21.28 -25.24
C ARG A 94 1.46 -21.15 -25.22
N PRO A 95 2.07 -20.28 -26.04
CA PRO A 95 3.53 -20.11 -26.03
C PRO A 95 3.97 -19.53 -24.68
N MET A 96 4.80 -20.29 -23.96
CA MET A 96 5.41 -19.87 -22.70
C MET A 96 6.91 -20.05 -22.73
N SER A 97 7.63 -19.17 -22.03
CA SER A 97 9.09 -19.30 -21.89
C SER A 97 9.62 -18.64 -20.61
N ILE A 98 10.75 -19.15 -20.12
CA ILE A 98 11.50 -18.58 -19.00
C ILE A 98 12.64 -17.70 -19.54
N LYS A 99 12.81 -16.52 -18.96
CA LYS A 99 13.86 -15.55 -19.29
C LYS A 99 14.49 -14.97 -18.03
N ASP A 100 15.66 -14.34 -18.20
CA ASP A 100 16.33 -13.53 -17.18
C ASP A 100 16.57 -14.27 -15.86
N VAL A 101 16.98 -15.54 -15.93
CA VAL A 101 17.26 -16.34 -14.72
C VAL A 101 18.49 -15.80 -14.01
N ASN A 102 18.30 -15.41 -12.77
CA ASN A 102 19.32 -14.92 -11.87
C ASN A 102 19.25 -15.68 -10.54
N VAL A 103 20.41 -15.95 -9.96
CA VAL A 103 20.51 -16.57 -8.63
C VAL A 103 21.46 -15.73 -7.81
N THR A 104 21.04 -15.35 -6.61
CA THR A 104 21.88 -14.66 -5.64
C THR A 104 21.88 -15.40 -4.31
N VAL A 105 22.95 -15.21 -3.57
CA VAL A 105 23.14 -15.82 -2.24
C VAL A 105 23.52 -14.71 -1.26
N GLU A 106 22.86 -14.68 -0.12
CA GLU A 106 23.09 -13.69 0.92
C GLU A 106 22.96 -14.30 2.31
N LYS A 107 23.47 -13.61 3.33
CA LYS A 107 23.17 -13.92 4.74
C LYS A 107 22.13 -12.94 5.24
N ALA A 108 21.09 -13.45 5.88
CA ALA A 108 20.11 -12.64 6.59
C ALA A 108 20.27 -12.85 8.10
N GLN A 109 20.59 -11.77 8.82
CA GLN A 109 20.59 -11.70 10.28
C GLN A 109 19.42 -10.83 10.76
N PRO A 110 18.74 -11.22 11.84
CA PRO A 110 17.60 -12.14 11.90
C PRO A 110 16.26 -11.52 11.46
N TYR A 111 15.39 -12.31 10.83
CA TYR A 111 13.96 -11.98 10.71
C TYR A 111 13.24 -12.35 12.01
N ALA A 112 12.51 -11.41 12.60
CA ALA A 112 11.66 -11.64 13.76
C ALA A 112 10.44 -12.50 13.36
N LEU A 113 10.63 -13.82 13.25
CA LEU A 113 9.57 -14.81 13.16
C LEU A 113 9.90 -15.91 14.17
N SER A 114 9.20 -15.88 15.31
CA SER A 114 9.29 -16.77 16.48
C SER A 114 10.41 -16.47 17.50
N ASP A 115 10.09 -16.75 18.77
CA ASP A 115 10.74 -16.40 20.04
C ASP A 115 12.22 -16.79 20.22
N ASN A 116 12.94 -17.21 19.17
CA ASN A 116 14.33 -17.64 19.28
C ASN A 116 15.28 -16.61 18.64
N ALA A 117 15.60 -15.57 19.41
CA ALA A 117 16.62 -14.60 19.04
C ALA A 117 17.98 -15.30 18.92
N SER A 118 18.49 -15.45 17.68
CA SER A 118 19.91 -15.59 17.24
C SER A 118 20.19 -16.57 16.09
N ILE A 119 19.19 -17.12 15.39
CA ILE A 119 19.44 -17.95 14.20
C ILE A 119 19.80 -17.06 13.00
N THR A 120 20.96 -17.29 12.38
CA THR A 120 21.34 -16.67 11.10
C THR A 120 20.85 -17.55 9.97
N TYR A 121 20.31 -16.94 8.91
CA TYR A 121 19.85 -17.69 7.73
C TYR A 121 20.77 -17.43 6.53
N GLY A 122 21.13 -18.51 5.85
CA GLY A 122 21.58 -18.45 4.47
C GLY A 122 20.37 -18.32 3.56
N VAL A 123 20.37 -17.34 2.66
CA VAL A 123 19.27 -17.10 1.72
C VAL A 123 19.79 -17.37 0.31
N VAL A 124 19.10 -18.25 -0.42
CA VAL A 124 19.30 -18.44 -1.86
C VAL A 124 18.08 -17.87 -2.57
N ARG A 125 18.26 -16.80 -3.33
CA ARG A 125 17.20 -16.11 -4.06
C ARG A 125 17.29 -16.46 -5.54
N TYR A 126 16.22 -17.01 -6.09
CA TYR A 126 16.02 -17.28 -7.51
C TYR A 126 15.08 -16.25 -8.09
N GLU A 127 15.50 -15.58 -9.16
CA GLU A 127 14.70 -14.59 -9.87
C GLU A 127 14.62 -14.96 -11.35
N PHE A 128 13.42 -14.86 -11.93
CA PHE A 128 13.22 -15.10 -13.35
C PHE A 128 11.92 -14.48 -13.85
N THR A 129 11.83 -14.30 -15.16
CA THR A 129 10.61 -13.89 -15.86
C THR A 129 9.96 -15.10 -16.52
N TRP A 130 8.69 -15.35 -16.25
CA TRP A 130 7.89 -16.33 -16.99
C TRP A 130 6.92 -15.59 -17.92
N THR A 131 7.19 -15.71 -19.22
CA THR A 131 6.35 -15.16 -20.30
C THR A 131 5.14 -16.03 -20.62
N GLY A 132 3.98 -15.41 -20.84
CA GLY A 132 2.73 -16.15 -21.03
C GLY A 132 2.33 -16.95 -19.78
N PHE A 133 2.57 -16.41 -18.59
CA PHE A 133 2.26 -17.07 -17.32
C PHE A 133 0.75 -17.12 -17.01
N ALA A 134 0.07 -15.98 -17.09
CA ALA A 134 -1.38 -15.84 -16.87
C ALA A 134 -2.08 -15.58 -18.20
N MET A 135 -3.26 -16.15 -18.41
CA MET A 135 -4.03 -15.94 -19.64
C MET A 135 -4.60 -14.53 -19.63
N ALA A 136 -4.21 -13.71 -20.62
CA ALA A 136 -4.69 -12.35 -20.78
C ALA A 136 -5.67 -12.27 -21.97
N ALA A 137 -6.97 -12.08 -21.70
CA ALA A 137 -7.99 -12.02 -22.74
C ALA A 137 -9.10 -11.02 -22.38
N GLY A 138 -9.43 -10.10 -23.29
CA GLY A 138 -10.59 -9.21 -23.12
C GLY A 138 -10.57 -8.30 -21.88
N GLY A 139 -9.39 -8.00 -21.33
CA GLY A 139 -9.24 -7.28 -20.06
C GLY A 139 -9.34 -8.16 -18.81
N SER A 140 -9.59 -9.45 -18.96
CA SER A 140 -9.42 -10.47 -17.92
C SER A 140 -7.96 -10.94 -17.87
N LEU A 141 -7.48 -11.25 -16.66
CA LEU A 141 -6.24 -11.95 -16.41
C LEU A 141 -6.57 -13.18 -15.54
N GLU A 142 -6.15 -14.35 -15.99
CA GLU A 142 -6.45 -15.62 -15.33
C GLU A 142 -5.15 -16.36 -15.00
N VAL A 143 -4.94 -16.60 -13.71
CA VAL A 143 -3.87 -17.45 -13.18
C VAL A 143 -4.50 -18.79 -12.82
N GLY A 144 -3.84 -19.90 -13.16
CA GLY A 144 -4.23 -21.24 -12.74
C GLY A 144 -3.73 -22.32 -13.69
N ASP A 145 -3.71 -22.03 -14.99
CA ASP A 145 -3.22 -22.92 -16.04
C ASP A 145 -1.72 -23.24 -15.91
N ALA A 146 -0.94 -22.32 -15.35
CA ALA A 146 0.45 -22.55 -14.95
C ALA A 146 0.62 -23.66 -13.88
N PHE A 147 -0.47 -24.07 -13.23
CA PHE A 147 -0.51 -25.05 -12.14
C PHE A 147 -1.40 -26.26 -12.47
N VAL A 148 -1.60 -26.62 -13.74
CA VAL A 148 -2.41 -27.80 -14.14
C VAL A 148 -1.94 -29.12 -13.53
N ASP A 149 -0.66 -29.24 -13.17
CA ASP A 149 -0.15 -30.43 -12.47
C ASP A 149 -0.43 -30.41 -10.95
N GLY A 150 -0.97 -29.30 -10.42
CA GLY A 150 -1.08 -29.03 -9.00
C GLY A 150 0.28 -28.84 -8.32
N PHE A 151 0.28 -28.45 -7.04
CA PHE A 151 1.53 -28.36 -6.28
C PHE A 151 1.38 -28.49 -4.77
N LEU A 152 2.48 -28.80 -4.10
CA LEU A 152 2.56 -28.91 -2.64
C LEU A 152 3.33 -27.72 -2.07
N LEU A 153 2.75 -27.08 -1.06
CA LEU A 153 3.39 -26.01 -0.29
C LEU A 153 3.69 -26.55 1.12
N ASN A 154 4.97 -26.67 1.48
CA ASN A 154 5.36 -27.25 2.78
C ASN A 154 4.92 -26.33 3.93
N ASN A 155 4.80 -26.89 5.14
CA ASN A 155 4.26 -26.20 6.32
C ASN A 155 4.77 -24.77 6.56
N ASP A 156 6.07 -24.54 6.36
CA ASP A 156 6.74 -23.26 6.63
C ASP A 156 6.93 -22.42 5.36
N ASP A 157 6.47 -22.90 4.21
CA ASP A 157 6.54 -22.20 2.95
C ASP A 157 5.36 -21.23 2.77
N SER A 158 5.54 -20.22 1.94
CA SER A 158 4.47 -19.31 1.53
C SER A 158 4.58 -18.93 0.06
N ILE A 159 3.44 -18.69 -0.56
CA ILE A 159 3.35 -18.13 -1.91
C ILE A 159 2.45 -16.89 -1.89
N THR A 160 2.96 -15.79 -2.44
CA THR A 160 2.25 -14.51 -2.53
C THR A 160 2.20 -14.07 -3.97
N PHE A 161 0.99 -13.84 -4.47
CA PHE A 161 0.75 -13.22 -5.76
C PHE A 161 0.54 -11.73 -5.59
N ILE A 162 1.30 -10.94 -6.34
CA ILE A 162 1.15 -9.50 -6.45
C ILE A 162 0.57 -9.22 -7.81
N LEU A 163 -0.65 -8.70 -7.81
CA LEU A 163 -1.47 -8.54 -9.00
C LEU A 163 -1.23 -7.15 -9.58
N PRO A 164 -1.37 -6.97 -10.90
CA PRO A 164 -1.09 -5.69 -11.54
C PRO A 164 -2.06 -4.61 -11.05
N ALA A 165 -1.57 -3.38 -10.95
CA ALA A 165 -2.42 -2.27 -10.59
C ALA A 165 -3.52 -2.02 -11.64
N GLY A 166 -4.68 -1.56 -11.17
CA GLY A 166 -5.84 -1.33 -12.04
C GLY A 166 -6.59 -2.60 -12.43
N TYR A 167 -6.36 -3.71 -11.73
CA TYR A 167 -7.18 -4.92 -11.80
C TYR A 167 -7.91 -5.14 -10.47
N THR A 168 -9.08 -5.76 -10.53
CA THR A 168 -9.84 -6.20 -9.37
C THR A 168 -9.99 -7.72 -9.38
N ILE A 169 -9.89 -8.34 -8.21
CA ILE A 169 -10.00 -9.78 -8.05
C ILE A 169 -11.48 -10.16 -8.14
N LYS A 170 -11.82 -11.07 -9.06
CA LYS A 170 -13.17 -11.63 -9.20
C LYS A 170 -13.33 -12.95 -8.46
N SER A 171 -12.32 -13.80 -8.52
CA SER A 171 -12.34 -15.12 -7.92
C SER A 171 -10.94 -15.54 -7.48
N VAL A 172 -10.90 -16.30 -6.38
CA VAL A 172 -9.69 -16.91 -5.84
C VAL A 172 -10.08 -18.32 -5.38
N SER A 173 -9.37 -19.33 -5.86
CA SER A 173 -9.55 -20.73 -5.43
C SER A 173 -8.19 -21.42 -5.25
N PRO A 174 -7.98 -22.24 -4.20
CA PRO A 174 -8.84 -22.38 -3.03
C PRO A 174 -8.83 -21.09 -2.19
N ALA A 175 -9.63 -21.04 -1.12
CA ALA A 175 -9.64 -19.91 -0.20
C ALA A 175 -8.21 -19.55 0.26
N CYS A 176 -7.82 -18.27 0.11
CA CYS A 176 -6.52 -17.76 0.52
C CYS A 176 -6.47 -17.46 2.02
N ASP A 177 -5.27 -17.38 2.59
CA ASP A 177 -5.10 -17.04 4.01
C ASP A 177 -5.07 -15.52 4.23
N GLU A 178 -4.40 -14.79 3.34
CA GLU A 178 -4.39 -13.33 3.38
C GLU A 178 -4.73 -12.77 1.99
N MET A 179 -5.64 -11.79 1.96
CA MET A 179 -5.95 -11.00 0.77
C MET A 179 -5.88 -9.53 1.11
N ARG A 180 -5.17 -8.76 0.28
CA ARG A 180 -5.13 -7.29 0.36
C ARG A 180 -5.75 -6.72 -0.90
N ASP A 181 -6.98 -6.27 -0.78
CA ASP A 181 -7.63 -5.50 -1.83
C ASP A 181 -7.17 -4.03 -1.73
N SER A 182 -6.23 -3.66 -2.59
CA SER A 182 -5.60 -2.35 -2.62
C SER A 182 -5.29 -1.95 -4.07
N TYR A 183 -4.69 -0.78 -4.30
CA TYR A 183 -4.31 -0.36 -5.66
C TYR A 183 -3.48 -1.41 -6.41
N GLN A 184 -2.66 -2.17 -5.68
CA GLN A 184 -2.00 -3.36 -6.17
C GLN A 184 -2.48 -4.55 -5.33
N PRO A 185 -3.46 -5.34 -5.80
CA PRO A 185 -4.03 -6.41 -5.01
C PRO A 185 -3.01 -7.52 -4.73
N GLN A 186 -3.13 -8.17 -3.58
CA GLN A 186 -2.25 -9.29 -3.20
C GLN A 186 -3.05 -10.45 -2.64
N VAL A 187 -2.66 -11.67 -2.99
CA VAL A 187 -3.26 -12.91 -2.50
C VAL A 187 -2.14 -13.82 -2.01
N LYS A 188 -2.27 -14.34 -0.80
CA LYS A 188 -1.25 -15.17 -0.17
C LYS A 188 -1.84 -16.46 0.37
N TRP A 189 -1.07 -17.52 0.15
CA TRP A 189 -1.26 -18.83 0.75
C TRP A 189 -0.01 -19.20 1.56
N MET A 190 -0.24 -19.71 2.76
CA MET A 190 0.75 -20.35 3.63
C MET A 190 0.61 -21.86 3.49
N GLY A 191 1.72 -22.59 3.64
CA GLY A 191 1.68 -24.04 3.51
C GLY A 191 0.95 -24.71 4.66
N ARG A 192 1.05 -24.19 5.89
CA ARG A 192 0.13 -24.56 6.97
C ARG A 192 -1.17 -23.78 6.82
N SER A 193 -2.23 -24.47 6.39
CA SER A 193 -3.57 -23.90 6.30
C SER A 193 -4.12 -23.60 7.70
N ALA A 194 -4.96 -22.56 7.84
CA ALA A 194 -5.57 -22.18 9.12
C ALA A 194 -6.28 -23.33 9.86
N ASN A 195 -6.74 -24.34 9.12
CA ASN A 195 -7.47 -25.50 9.64
C ASN A 195 -6.69 -26.83 9.53
N GLY A 196 -5.43 -26.80 9.12
CA GLY A 196 -4.65 -28.01 8.81
C GLY A 196 -3.35 -28.12 9.60
N THR A 197 -3.04 -29.32 10.05
CA THR A 197 -1.75 -29.70 10.65
C THR A 197 -0.72 -30.18 9.61
N GLU A 198 -1.13 -30.32 8.35
CA GLU A 198 -0.32 -30.87 7.26
C GLU A 198 -0.04 -29.82 6.17
N ALA A 199 0.92 -30.14 5.29
CA ALA A 199 1.30 -29.32 4.15
C ALA A 199 0.12 -29.13 3.19
N ARG A 200 0.01 -27.94 2.60
CA ARG A 200 -1.09 -27.59 1.70
C ARG A 200 -0.86 -28.18 0.32
N LEU A 201 -1.79 -29.02 -0.11
CA LEU A 201 -1.86 -29.54 -1.47
C LEU A 201 -2.85 -28.73 -2.30
N PHE A 202 -2.36 -28.17 -3.41
CA PHE A 202 -3.18 -27.56 -4.45
C PHE A 202 -3.56 -28.60 -5.50
N SER A 203 -4.82 -28.57 -5.91
CA SER A 203 -5.32 -29.42 -6.98
C SER A 203 -4.84 -28.94 -8.35
N SER A 204 -5.09 -29.72 -9.40
CA SER A 204 -4.87 -29.30 -10.79
C SER A 204 -5.55 -27.97 -11.07
N GLY A 205 -4.78 -26.99 -11.55
CA GLY A 205 -5.26 -25.65 -11.88
C GLY A 205 -5.33 -24.69 -10.68
N GLU A 206 -4.98 -25.16 -9.48
CA GLU A 206 -4.94 -24.35 -8.27
C GLU A 206 -3.49 -23.97 -7.92
N PRO A 207 -3.25 -22.76 -7.37
CA PRO A 207 -4.20 -21.69 -7.09
C PRO A 207 -4.67 -21.00 -8.38
N ALA A 208 -5.97 -20.77 -8.44
CA ALA A 208 -6.63 -20.04 -9.50
C ALA A 208 -6.97 -18.62 -9.02
N ILE A 209 -6.60 -17.61 -9.81
CA ILE A 209 -6.96 -16.21 -9.57
C ILE A 209 -7.52 -15.65 -10.86
N ILE A 210 -8.77 -15.22 -10.82
CA ILE A 210 -9.42 -14.54 -11.94
C ILE A 210 -9.56 -13.07 -11.56
N MET A 211 -9.11 -12.20 -12.45
CA MET A 211 -9.16 -10.76 -12.24
C MET A 211 -9.57 -10.04 -13.51
N GLU A 212 -10.18 -8.88 -13.34
CA GLU A 212 -10.60 -8.03 -14.45
C GLU A 212 -10.00 -6.65 -14.31
N ARG A 213 -9.62 -6.05 -15.44
CA ARG A 213 -9.19 -4.66 -15.48
C ARG A 213 -10.34 -3.77 -15.01
N MET A 214 -10.04 -2.88 -14.05
CA MET A 214 -10.96 -1.83 -13.64
C MET A 214 -11.22 -0.94 -14.85
N GLN A 215 -12.46 -0.95 -15.33
CA GLN A 215 -12.89 0.01 -16.33
C GLN A 215 -12.97 1.38 -15.67
N ALA A 216 -12.38 2.39 -16.30
CA ALA A 216 -12.66 3.77 -15.91
C ALA A 216 -14.19 3.98 -16.02
N PRO A 217 -14.83 4.67 -15.08
CA PRO A 217 -16.25 4.96 -15.20
C PRO A 217 -16.49 5.64 -16.55
N ALA A 218 -17.38 5.06 -17.37
CA ALA A 218 -17.71 5.54 -18.71
C ALA A 218 -18.28 6.97 -18.73
N PHE A 219 -18.59 7.51 -17.55
CA PHE A 219 -19.05 8.88 -17.34
C PHE A 219 -18.07 9.64 -16.46
N SER A 220 -17.10 10.30 -17.08
CA SER A 220 -16.52 11.50 -16.47
C SER A 220 -17.56 12.61 -16.57
N VAL A 221 -18.25 12.93 -15.46
CA VAL A 221 -18.96 14.22 -15.36
C VAL A 221 -17.86 15.27 -15.30
N GLU A 222 -17.44 15.73 -16.48
CA GLU A 222 -16.49 16.81 -16.56
C GLU A 222 -17.16 18.02 -15.91
N TRP A 223 -16.56 18.55 -14.84
CA TRP A 223 -16.95 19.75 -14.11
C TRP A 223 -17.51 20.91 -14.96
N TRP A 224 -17.13 21.06 -16.23
CA TRP A 224 -17.73 22.05 -17.14
C TRP A 224 -19.20 21.76 -17.48
N ALA A 225 -19.65 20.52 -17.39
CA ALA A 225 -21.06 20.13 -17.52
C ALA A 225 -21.94 20.63 -16.35
N LEU A 226 -21.34 21.10 -15.25
CA LEU A 226 -22.05 21.75 -14.15
C LEU A 226 -22.19 23.27 -14.34
N VAL A 227 -21.45 23.87 -15.28
CA VAL A 227 -21.51 25.32 -15.59
C VAL A 227 -22.89 25.76 -16.09
N PRO A 228 -23.58 25.04 -17.00
CA PRO A 228 -24.92 25.42 -17.44
C PRO A 228 -25.94 25.36 -16.29
N VAL A 229 -25.84 24.33 -15.43
CA VAL A 229 -26.74 24.15 -14.28
C VAL A 229 -26.54 25.27 -13.25
N SER A 230 -25.29 25.64 -12.97
CA SER A 230 -24.94 26.76 -12.09
C SER A 230 -25.46 28.10 -12.62
N LEU A 231 -25.34 28.35 -13.93
CA LEU A 231 -25.84 29.58 -14.57
C LEU A 231 -27.38 29.66 -14.51
N ILE A 232 -28.07 28.55 -14.71
CA ILE A 232 -29.54 28.49 -14.61
C ILE A 232 -29.99 28.73 -13.17
N SER A 233 -29.34 28.13 -12.17
CA SER A 233 -29.64 28.38 -10.76
C SER A 233 -29.36 29.82 -10.33
N ALA A 234 -28.26 30.42 -10.82
CA ALA A 234 -27.93 31.81 -10.55
C ALA A 234 -28.97 32.77 -11.18
N ALA A 235 -29.39 32.51 -12.42
CA ALA A 235 -30.42 33.30 -13.10
C ALA A 235 -31.79 33.22 -12.39
N LEU A 236 -32.19 32.03 -11.95
CA LEU A 236 -33.40 31.82 -11.14
C LEU A 236 -33.33 32.54 -9.79
N GLY A 237 -32.19 32.45 -9.09
CA GLY A 237 -31.95 33.17 -7.85
C GLY A 237 -32.01 34.69 -8.02
N PHE A 238 -31.42 35.20 -9.11
CA PHE A 238 -31.43 36.64 -9.42
C PHE A 238 -32.82 37.16 -9.77
N ALA A 239 -33.60 36.39 -10.55
CA ALA A 239 -34.99 36.71 -10.87
C ALA A 239 -35.89 36.77 -9.62
N ALA A 240 -35.72 35.82 -8.69
CA ALA A 240 -36.45 35.80 -7.43
C ALA A 240 -36.08 36.99 -6.53
N ALA A 241 -34.79 37.32 -6.42
CA ALA A 241 -34.32 38.47 -5.65
C ALA A 241 -34.84 39.80 -6.22
N TYR A 242 -34.83 39.95 -7.55
CA TYR A 242 -35.36 41.14 -8.23
C TYR A 242 -36.87 41.33 -8.00
N ALA A 243 -37.65 40.24 -8.06
CA ALA A 243 -39.08 40.27 -7.80
C ALA A 243 -39.41 40.70 -6.35
N LEU A 244 -38.64 40.21 -5.37
CA LEU A 244 -38.77 40.61 -3.96
C LEU A 244 -38.38 42.07 -3.72
N PHE A 245 -37.31 42.54 -4.37
CA PHE A 245 -36.85 43.93 -4.25
C PHE A 245 -37.89 44.91 -4.83
N ARG A 246 -38.52 44.57 -5.97
CA ARG A 246 -39.58 45.39 -6.58
C ARG A 246 -40.84 45.47 -5.69
N ARG A 247 -41.18 44.39 -4.99
CA ARG A 247 -42.30 44.38 -4.02
C ARG A 247 -42.04 45.31 -2.82
N ARG A 248 -40.80 45.44 -2.34
CA ARG A 248 -40.46 46.37 -1.25
C ARG A 248 -40.59 47.84 -1.63
N ARG A 249 -40.39 48.19 -2.90
CA ARG A 249 -40.48 49.59 -3.37
C ARG A 249 -41.91 50.11 -3.53
N SER A 250 -42.92 49.24 -3.40
CA SER A 250 -44.35 49.59 -3.53
C SER A 250 -45.09 49.69 -2.19
N ARG A 251 -44.38 49.63 -1.05
CA ARG A 251 -44.96 49.96 0.26
C ARG A 251 -44.50 51.36 0.67
N THR A 252 -45.29 52.36 0.25
CA THR A 252 -45.29 53.69 0.87
C THR A 252 -45.91 53.55 2.26
N PRO A 253 -45.21 53.89 3.35
CA PRO A 253 -45.80 54.01 4.68
C PRO A 253 -46.52 55.36 4.77
N GLU A 254 -47.82 55.35 5.03
CA GLU A 254 -48.58 56.54 5.42
C GLU A 254 -48.82 56.44 6.93
N GLU A 255 -47.97 57.10 7.72
CA GLU A 255 -48.30 57.46 9.09
C GLU A 255 -47.99 58.94 9.30
N THR A 256 -49.09 59.68 9.43
CA THR A 256 -49.22 61.07 9.81
C THR A 256 -48.73 61.29 11.23
N TYR A 257 -47.88 62.28 11.45
CA TYR A 257 -48.16 63.49 12.25
C TYR A 257 -46.85 64.23 12.51
N ALA A 258 -46.82 65.48 12.05
CA ALA A 258 -45.91 66.49 12.52
C ALA A 258 -46.51 67.15 13.77
N ASP A 259 -45.73 67.21 14.84
CA ASP A 259 -45.70 68.33 15.76
C ASP A 259 -44.25 68.50 16.27
N GLY A 260 -43.81 69.76 16.36
CA GLY A 260 -42.68 70.17 17.19
C GLY A 260 -41.27 70.08 16.63
N ASP A 261 -40.81 71.20 16.07
CA ASP A 261 -39.46 71.78 16.19
C ASP A 261 -38.20 71.02 15.71
N MET A 262 -37.51 71.63 14.74
CA MET A 262 -36.06 71.50 14.57
C MET A 262 -35.36 72.57 15.43
N PRO A 263 -34.12 72.30 15.91
CA PRO A 263 -32.98 72.73 15.11
C PRO A 263 -31.82 71.71 15.06
N MET A 264 -31.28 71.57 13.85
CA MET A 264 -29.89 71.19 13.54
C MET A 264 -28.86 72.14 14.22
N PRO A 265 -27.54 71.98 14.00
CA PRO A 265 -26.67 70.80 14.03
C PRO A 265 -25.45 71.07 14.96
N ASP A 266 -24.55 70.11 15.17
CA ASP A 266 -23.15 70.52 15.30
C ASP A 266 -22.19 69.51 14.66
N SER A 267 -21.23 70.12 13.99
CA SER A 267 -20.18 69.55 13.17
C SER A 267 -18.92 69.47 14.03
N GLY A 268 -18.31 68.29 14.08
CA GLY A 268 -16.96 68.14 14.62
C GLY A 268 -16.84 66.85 15.40
N SER A 269 -15.75 66.10 15.37
CA SER A 269 -14.46 66.29 14.73
C SER A 269 -13.78 64.92 14.88
N VAL A 270 -12.89 64.61 13.95
CA VAL A 270 -12.06 63.41 14.04
C VAL A 270 -11.16 63.54 15.26
N THR A 271 -11.17 62.55 16.15
CA THR A 271 -9.92 62.08 16.77
C THR A 271 -10.05 60.57 17.04
N PRO A 272 -9.12 59.75 16.54
CA PRO A 272 -9.09 58.32 16.85
C PRO A 272 -8.41 58.12 18.21
N SER A 273 -8.94 57.23 19.04
CA SER A 273 -8.12 56.58 20.05
C SER A 273 -8.64 55.17 20.38
N PRO A 274 -7.77 54.15 20.37
CA PRO A 274 -8.09 52.76 20.65
C PRO A 274 -7.88 52.42 22.13
N ALA A 275 -8.76 51.60 22.69
CA ALA A 275 -8.53 50.80 23.90
C ALA A 275 -9.47 49.59 23.80
N LEU A 276 -8.98 48.45 23.33
CA LEU A 276 -8.43 47.34 24.14
C LEU A 276 -9.53 46.58 24.88
N ASP A 277 -9.91 45.43 24.31
CA ASP A 277 -10.33 44.28 25.09
C ASP A 277 -9.36 43.14 24.81
N GLU A 278 -8.75 42.65 25.89
CA GLU A 278 -7.56 41.84 25.93
C GLU A 278 -7.91 40.35 25.92
N GLY A 279 -7.41 39.65 24.91
CA GLY A 279 -7.39 38.21 24.89
C GLY A 279 -6.65 37.76 23.65
N ARG A 280 -5.31 37.75 23.73
CA ARG A 280 -4.39 37.36 22.65
C ARG A 280 -4.99 36.21 21.82
N TYR A 281 -5.48 36.52 20.62
CA TYR A 281 -5.87 35.50 19.66
C TYR A 281 -4.60 34.74 19.29
N MET A 282 -4.42 33.55 19.86
CA MET A 282 -3.37 32.65 19.38
C MET A 282 -3.58 32.44 17.88
N SER A 283 -2.55 32.67 17.10
CA SER A 283 -2.57 32.39 15.66
C SER A 283 -2.95 30.94 15.42
N ASP A 284 -3.58 30.63 14.28
CA ASP A 284 -3.89 29.25 13.91
C ASP A 284 -2.63 28.36 13.89
N GLU A 285 -1.46 28.95 13.62
CA GLU A 285 -0.15 28.31 13.72
C GLU A 285 0.25 28.01 15.18
N GLU A 286 0.09 28.98 16.08
CA GLU A 286 0.42 28.85 17.51
C GLU A 286 -0.48 27.82 18.22
N LYS A 287 -1.76 27.73 17.82
CA LYS A 287 -2.66 26.68 18.30
C LYS A 287 -2.16 25.29 17.93
N ILE A 288 -1.71 25.10 16.69
CA ILE A 288 -1.17 23.81 16.23
C ILE A 288 0.12 23.46 16.98
N ILE A 289 1.01 24.44 17.18
CA ILE A 289 2.25 24.24 17.95
C ILE A 289 1.92 23.83 19.39
N LYS A 290 1.02 24.55 20.07
CA LYS A 290 0.59 24.21 21.44
C LYS A 290 0.05 22.80 21.56
N TYR A 291 -0.83 22.37 20.65
CA TYR A 291 -1.36 21.00 20.66
C TYR A 291 -0.29 19.94 20.37
N LEU A 292 0.72 20.25 19.56
CA LEU A 292 1.86 19.37 19.34
C LEU A 292 2.76 19.28 20.58
N GLU A 293 2.97 20.39 21.30
CA GLU A 293 3.75 20.42 22.55
C GLU A 293 3.06 19.64 23.67
N GLU A 294 1.75 19.84 23.87
CA GLU A 294 0.94 19.08 24.83
C GLU A 294 0.95 17.56 24.56
N ALA A 295 1.23 17.14 23.32
CA ALA A 295 1.31 15.73 22.92
C ALA A 295 2.74 15.18 22.87
N GLY A 296 3.72 15.88 23.45
CA GLY A 296 5.11 15.41 23.49
C GLY A 296 5.88 15.66 22.19
N GLY A 297 5.50 16.68 21.43
CA GLY A 297 6.21 17.15 20.24
C GLY A 297 5.82 16.47 18.93
N GLN A 298 4.85 15.55 18.94
CA GLN A 298 4.36 14.88 17.73
C GLN A 298 2.90 14.42 17.86
N MET A 299 2.14 14.50 16.77
CA MET A 299 0.74 14.08 16.73
C MET A 299 0.33 13.68 15.31
N PHE A 300 -0.60 12.74 15.16
CA PHE A 300 -1.17 12.42 13.85
C PHE A 300 -2.02 13.59 13.34
N GLN A 301 -1.99 13.81 12.03
CA GLN A 301 -2.78 14.86 11.39
C GLN A 301 -4.30 14.68 11.65
N SER A 302 -4.78 13.44 11.76
CA SER A 302 -6.19 13.13 12.07
C SER A 302 -6.58 13.53 13.51
N ASP A 303 -5.67 13.39 14.46
CA ASP A 303 -5.84 13.88 15.84
C ASP A 303 -5.84 15.41 15.90
N LEU A 304 -4.97 16.07 15.12
CA LEU A 304 -4.97 17.54 15.01
C LEU A 304 -6.29 18.07 14.45
N VAL A 305 -6.88 17.42 13.45
CA VAL A 305 -8.21 17.80 12.93
C VAL A 305 -9.27 17.73 14.05
N ARG A 306 -9.23 16.68 14.88
CA ARG A 306 -10.18 16.52 15.99
C ARG A 306 -9.99 17.56 17.08
N LYS A 307 -8.75 17.87 17.46
CA LYS A 307 -8.44 18.78 18.57
C LYS A 307 -8.57 20.27 18.21
N THR A 308 -8.27 20.65 16.98
CA THR A 308 -8.32 22.05 16.52
C THR A 308 -9.67 22.47 15.95
N SER A 309 -10.58 21.51 15.71
CA SER A 309 -11.84 21.68 14.96
C SER A 309 -11.68 22.35 13.57
N PHE A 310 -10.46 22.36 13.01
CA PHE A 310 -10.19 22.90 11.69
C PHE A 310 -10.69 21.97 10.59
N SER A 311 -11.14 22.55 9.47
CA SER A 311 -11.40 21.76 8.26
C SER A 311 -10.10 21.14 7.72
N LYS A 312 -10.20 20.00 7.03
CA LYS A 312 -9.02 19.32 6.44
C LYS A 312 -8.20 20.25 5.54
N SER A 313 -8.87 21.12 4.79
CA SER A 313 -8.28 22.11 3.90
C SER A 313 -7.55 23.21 4.68
N LYS A 314 -8.19 23.78 5.73
CA LYS A 314 -7.58 24.81 6.57
C LYS A 314 -6.36 24.27 7.32
N LEU A 315 -6.45 23.06 7.88
CA LEU A 315 -5.31 22.41 8.53
C LEU A 315 -4.15 22.15 7.56
N SER A 316 -4.46 21.69 6.33
CA SER A 316 -3.42 21.47 5.31
C SER A 316 -2.70 22.77 4.91
N MET A 317 -3.41 23.90 4.85
CA MET A 317 -2.80 25.21 4.56
C MET A 317 -1.85 25.63 5.68
N VAL A 318 -2.29 25.57 6.94
CA VAL A 318 -1.47 26.00 8.09
C VAL A 318 -0.26 25.07 8.29
N LEU A 319 -0.41 23.76 8.11
CA LEU A 319 0.70 22.82 8.15
C LEU A 319 1.71 23.05 7.02
N SER A 320 1.27 23.52 5.85
CA SER A 320 2.19 23.87 4.77
C SER A 320 3.01 25.09 5.16
N GLY A 321 2.38 26.15 5.69
CA GLY A 321 3.07 27.33 6.21
C GLY A 321 4.08 27.02 7.32
N LEU A 322 3.72 26.14 8.28
CA LEU A 322 4.63 25.72 9.35
C LEU A 322 5.80 24.85 8.84
N LYS A 323 5.58 24.04 7.81
CA LYS A 323 6.63 23.25 7.16
C LYS A 323 7.60 24.15 6.40
N ASP A 324 7.09 25.14 5.68
CA ASP A 324 7.90 26.10 4.92
C ASP A 324 8.75 26.98 5.85
N LYS A 325 8.24 27.29 7.04
CA LYS A 325 8.98 27.93 8.14
C LYS A 325 9.96 26.99 8.86
N GLY A 326 10.01 25.71 8.49
CA GLY A 326 10.89 24.71 9.10
C GLY A 326 10.53 24.30 10.52
N MET A 327 9.35 24.68 11.03
CA MET A 327 8.92 24.45 12.42
C MET A 327 8.36 23.04 12.64
N ILE A 328 7.93 22.36 11.57
CA ILE A 328 7.40 20.99 11.63
C ILE A 328 7.96 20.12 10.51
N VAL A 329 8.04 18.81 10.78
CA VAL A 329 8.33 17.77 9.80
C VAL A 329 7.13 16.86 9.68
N LYS A 330 6.78 16.54 8.43
CA LYS A 330 5.70 15.61 8.08
C LYS A 330 6.32 14.24 7.76
N ILE A 331 6.05 13.24 8.58
CA ILE A 331 6.53 11.86 8.41
C ILE A 331 5.34 10.96 8.03
N LYS A 332 5.46 10.23 6.93
CA LYS A 332 4.41 9.29 6.50
C LYS A 332 4.48 8.02 7.35
N LYS A 333 3.40 7.70 8.10
CA LYS A 333 3.30 6.50 8.95
C LYS A 333 2.04 5.73 8.57
N GLY A 334 2.18 4.77 7.67
CA GLY A 334 1.05 3.99 7.13
C GLY A 334 0.12 4.83 6.25
N LYS A 335 -1.19 4.85 6.58
CA LYS A 335 -2.23 5.63 5.87
C LYS A 335 -2.39 7.06 6.41
N GLU A 336 -1.63 7.44 7.42
CA GLU A 336 -1.72 8.75 8.07
C GLU A 336 -0.37 9.47 8.08
N ASN A 337 -0.43 10.78 8.26
CA ASN A 337 0.77 11.61 8.40
C ASN A 337 0.97 11.96 9.87
N LEU A 338 2.16 11.67 10.38
CA LEU A 338 2.61 12.12 11.69
C LEU A 338 3.26 13.50 11.52
N ILE A 339 2.79 14.49 12.27
CA ILE A 339 3.35 15.83 12.33
C ILE A 339 4.23 15.92 13.57
N ARG A 340 5.50 16.28 13.40
CA ARG A 340 6.48 16.42 14.48
C ARG A 340 7.04 17.83 14.51
N LEU A 341 7.19 18.42 15.70
CA LEU A 341 7.88 19.70 15.87
C LEU A 341 9.38 19.53 15.58
N ASN A 342 9.93 20.45 14.80
CA ASN A 342 11.35 20.53 14.50
C ASN A 342 12.00 21.53 15.47
N ARG A 343 12.16 21.13 16.74
CA ARG A 343 12.89 21.95 17.71
C ARG A 343 14.40 21.66 17.54
N PRO A 344 15.29 22.68 17.44
CA PRO A 344 16.71 22.46 17.71
C PRO A 344 16.87 21.96 19.16
N PRO A 345 17.88 21.15 19.48
CA PRO A 345 18.03 20.60 20.82
C PRO A 345 18.13 21.74 21.84
N GLU A 346 17.14 21.83 22.74
CA GLU A 346 17.29 22.58 23.98
C GLU A 346 18.38 21.86 24.78
N GLY A 347 19.57 22.46 24.81
CA GLY A 347 20.60 22.10 25.78
C GLY A 347 20.07 22.29 27.20
N PRO A 348 20.66 21.61 28.19
CA PRO A 348 20.23 21.74 29.58
C PRO A 348 20.28 23.22 30.01
N VAL A 349 19.18 23.70 30.59
CA VAL A 349 19.19 24.93 31.37
C VAL A 349 20.04 24.63 32.59
N GLU A 350 21.30 25.06 32.56
CA GLU A 350 22.10 25.19 33.77
C GLU A 350 21.43 26.25 34.66
N ASP A 351 20.90 25.80 35.79
CA ASP A 351 20.62 26.66 36.94
C ASP A 351 21.96 27.28 37.39
N GLY A 352 22.15 28.52 36.95
CA GLY A 352 23.30 29.34 37.29
C GLY A 352 22.99 30.29 38.45
N LYS A 353 23.15 29.75 39.66
CA LYS A 353 23.52 30.43 40.91
C LYS A 353 22.44 31.02 41.83
#